data_AF-A0A0Q4KPH6-F1
#
_entry.id   AF-A0A0Q4KPH6-F1
#
_cell.length_a   1.000
_cell.length_b   1.000
_cell.length_c   1.000
_cell.angle_alpha   90.00
_cell.angle_beta   90.00
_cell.angle_gamma   90.00
#
_symmetry.space_group_name_H-M   'P 1'
#
loop_
_entity.id
_entity.type
_entity.pdbx_description
1 polymer ?
#
loop_
_entity_poly.entity_id
_entity_poly.type
_entity_poly.pdbx_seq_one_letter_code
_entity_poly.pdbx_strand_id
1 'polypeptide(L)'
;MKLTAKFDTRREAEMTVERIVQQFEIDRAKVAITADGGENTAGIAEDGSDQKTGDSRSEARDDAELNGKVVVTVEVADDETASEVREAFNEFDASEQAVW
;
A
#
# COMPACT_ATOMS: atom_id res chain seq x y z
N MET A 1 -5.88 -4.17 17.56
CA MET A 1 -5.67 -2.71 17.37
C MET A 1 -5.47 -2.44 15.90
N LYS A 2 -5.88 -1.27 15.38
CA LYS A 2 -5.64 -0.92 13.97
C LYS A 2 -4.63 0.21 13.86
N LEU A 3 -3.65 0.02 12.98
CA LEU A 3 -2.65 1.01 12.63
C LEU A 3 -2.85 1.40 11.17
N THR A 4 -2.77 2.70 10.89
CA THR A 4 -2.91 3.22 9.53
C THR A 4 -1.74 4.12 9.21
N ALA A 5 -1.18 3.98 7.99
CA ALA A 5 -0.14 4.84 7.46
C ALA A 5 -0.50 5.32 6.06
N LYS A 6 -0.12 6.55 5.72
CA LYS A 6 -0.27 7.13 4.38
C LYS A 6 1.08 7.33 3.71
N PHE A 7 1.16 6.90 2.46
CA PHE A 7 2.35 6.97 1.63
C PHE A 7 2.11 7.86 0.42
N ASP A 8 3.15 8.53 -0.04
CA ASP A 8 3.09 9.38 -1.23
C ASP A 8 3.06 8.53 -2.51
N THR A 9 3.74 7.38 -2.50
CA THR A 9 3.75 6.45 -3.64
C THR A 9 3.17 5.09 -3.30
N ARG A 10 2.61 4.45 -4.33
CA ARG A 10 2.17 3.05 -4.28
C ARG A 10 3.32 2.10 -3.94
N ARG A 11 4.54 2.42 -4.42
CA ARG A 11 5.73 1.60 -4.20
C ARG A 11 6.11 1.53 -2.72
N GLU A 12 6.12 2.65 -2.01
CA GLU A 12 6.41 2.69 -0.57
C GLU A 12 5.40 1.87 0.23
N ALA A 13 4.11 2.02 -0.10
CA ALA A 13 3.04 1.23 0.51
C ALA A 13 3.23 -0.28 0.28
N GLU A 14 3.58 -0.69 -0.95
CA GLU A 14 3.77 -2.11 -1.29
C GLU A 14 5.00 -2.70 -0.60
N MET A 15 6.13 -1.98 -0.59
CA MET A 15 7.35 -2.39 0.14
C MET A 15 7.08 -2.55 1.64
N THR A 16 6.28 -1.65 2.22
CA THR A 16 5.84 -1.74 3.61
C THR A 16 5.05 -3.02 3.86
N VAL A 17 4.09 -3.36 2.99
CA VAL A 17 3.30 -4.59 3.14
C VAL A 17 4.18 -5.82 3.01
N GLU A 18 5.10 -5.84 2.06
CA GLU A 18 6.06 -6.93 1.91
C GLU A 18 6.95 -7.11 3.15
N ARG A 19 7.42 -6.00 3.73
CA ARG A 19 8.20 -5.99 4.96
C ARG A 19 7.40 -6.58 6.12
N ILE A 20 6.17 -6.11 6.31
CA ILE A 20 5.30 -6.53 7.41
C ILE A 20 4.93 -8.02 7.32
N VAL A 21 4.54 -8.49 6.14
CA VAL A 21 4.14 -9.89 5.94
C VAL A 21 5.33 -10.84 6.09
N GLN A 22 6.51 -10.46 5.60
CA GLN A 22 7.68 -11.34 5.63
C GLN A 22 8.46 -11.29 6.94
N GLN A 23 8.65 -10.10 7.52
CA GLN A 23 9.52 -9.91 8.69
C GLN A 23 8.79 -10.16 10.01
N PHE A 24 7.52 -9.77 10.10
CA PHE A 24 6.72 -9.80 11.33
C PHE A 24 5.63 -10.89 11.31
N GLU A 25 5.64 -11.74 10.27
CA GLU A 25 4.71 -12.86 10.08
C GLU A 25 3.23 -12.46 10.20
N ILE A 26 2.91 -11.20 9.90
CA ILE A 26 1.54 -10.71 9.91
C ILE A 26 0.83 -11.27 8.69
N ASP A 27 -0.30 -11.93 8.93
CA ASP A 27 -1.12 -12.48 7.86
C ASP A 27 -1.54 -11.38 6.87
N ARG A 28 -1.31 -11.62 5.57
CA ARG A 28 -1.68 -10.68 4.49
C ARG A 28 -3.15 -10.27 4.56
N ALA A 29 -4.05 -11.12 5.06
CA ALA A 29 -5.46 -10.80 5.21
C ALA A 29 -5.74 -9.70 6.26
N LYS A 30 -4.77 -9.42 7.15
CA LYS A 30 -4.83 -8.33 8.14
C LYS A 30 -4.30 -7.00 7.61
N VAL A 31 -3.88 -6.94 6.34
CA VAL A 31 -3.33 -5.75 5.70
C VAL A 31 -4.24 -5.31 4.55
N ALA A 32 -4.70 -4.08 4.59
CA ALA A 32 -5.50 -3.46 3.53
C ALA A 32 -4.74 -2.27 2.93
N ILE A 33 -4.77 -2.15 1.60
CA ILE A 33 -4.22 -1.00 0.87
C ILE A 33 -5.38 -0.30 0.15
N THR A 34 -5.54 0.99 0.39
CA THR A 34 -6.60 1.83 -0.18
C THR A 34 -6.00 3.15 -0.67
N ALA A 35 -6.76 3.94 -1.44
CA ALA A 35 -6.39 5.32 -1.73
C ALA A 35 -7.05 6.27 -0.71
N ASP A 36 -6.42 7.41 -0.44
CA ASP A 36 -6.90 8.46 0.49
C ASP A 36 -8.16 9.19 -0.02
N GLY A 37 -8.65 8.83 -1.21
CA GLY A 37 -9.93 9.25 -1.79
C GLY A 37 -10.73 8.03 -2.28
N GLY A 38 -12.06 8.08 -2.17
CA GLY A 38 -12.99 6.98 -2.51
C GLY A 38 -13.06 6.58 -4.00
N GLU A 39 -12.09 7.00 -4.83
CA GLU A 39 -12.13 6.93 -6.29
C GLU A 39 -11.00 6.08 -6.90
N ASN A 40 -10.45 5.12 -6.15
CA ASN A 40 -9.59 4.06 -6.70
C ASN A 40 -10.16 2.67 -6.40
N THR A 41 -11.42 2.45 -6.75
CA THR A 41 -11.98 1.12 -7.00
C THR A 41 -11.50 0.63 -8.37
N ALA A 42 -10.20 0.35 -8.48
CA ALA A 42 -9.68 -0.44 -9.59
C ALA A 42 -10.18 -1.89 -9.43
N GLY A 43 -11.38 -2.16 -9.93
CA GLY A 43 -11.95 -3.50 -9.89
C GLY A 43 -13.47 -3.58 -10.06
N ILE A 44 -14.04 -2.93 -11.08
CA ILE A 44 -15.36 -3.36 -11.62
C ILE A 44 -15.32 -3.24 -13.16
N ALA A 45 -14.57 -4.14 -13.82
CA ALA A 45 -14.85 -4.53 -15.20
C ALA A 45 -14.10 -5.85 -15.50
N GLU A 46 -14.88 -6.91 -15.32
CA GLU A 46 -14.87 -8.26 -15.91
C GLU A 46 -14.00 -8.44 -17.17
N ASP A 47 -13.28 -9.57 -17.17
CA ASP A 47 -12.61 -10.31 -18.25
C ASP A 47 -12.82 -9.84 -19.71
N GLY A 48 -11.71 -9.63 -20.43
CA GLY A 48 -11.69 -9.39 -21.87
C GLY A 48 -10.30 -9.64 -22.45
N SER A 49 -10.12 -10.84 -23.00
CA SER A 49 -8.88 -11.34 -23.59
C SER A 49 -8.37 -10.52 -24.80
N ASP A 50 -7.05 -10.53 -25.00
CA ASP A 50 -6.30 -10.20 -26.23
C ASP A 50 -6.39 -8.74 -26.77
N GLN A 51 -5.43 -7.90 -26.37
CA GLN A 51 -4.97 -6.79 -27.23
C GLN A 51 -3.45 -6.72 -27.26
N LYS A 52 -2.87 -7.21 -28.37
CA LYS A 52 -1.51 -6.87 -28.77
C LYS A 52 -1.45 -5.40 -29.19
N THR A 53 -0.66 -4.62 -28.49
CA THR A 53 -0.07 -3.35 -28.94
C THR A 53 1.19 -3.22 -28.08
N GLY A 54 2.37 -3.39 -28.65
CA GLY A 54 2.91 -2.49 -29.66
C GLY A 54 3.97 -1.68 -28.93
N ASP A 55 5.22 -1.90 -29.32
CA ASP A 55 6.44 -1.30 -28.80
C ASP A 55 6.24 0.11 -28.20
N SER A 56 6.47 0.24 -26.90
CA SER A 56 6.71 1.52 -26.24
C SER A 56 7.55 1.23 -25.02
N ARG A 57 8.86 1.43 -25.20
CA ARG A 57 9.85 1.61 -24.15
C ARG A 57 9.22 2.38 -22.98
N SER A 58 8.88 1.68 -21.90
CA SER A 58 8.43 2.34 -20.66
C SER A 58 9.61 3.08 -20.06
N GLU A 59 9.86 4.27 -20.57
CA GLU A 59 10.43 5.35 -19.78
C GLU A 59 9.59 5.41 -18.52
N ALA A 60 10.24 5.27 -17.36
CA ALA A 60 9.60 5.50 -16.07
C ALA A 60 8.94 6.89 -16.14
N ARG A 61 7.60 6.89 -16.26
CA ARG A 61 6.81 8.11 -16.18
C ARG A 61 6.69 8.42 -14.69
N ASP A 62 7.69 9.12 -14.16
CA ASP A 62 7.71 9.75 -12.83
C ASP A 62 6.74 10.94 -12.71
N ASP A 63 5.66 10.99 -13.51
CA ASP A 63 4.79 12.17 -13.67
C ASP A 63 3.30 11.80 -13.72
N ALA A 64 2.91 10.72 -13.03
CA ALA A 64 1.55 10.61 -12.56
C ALA A 64 1.54 11.07 -11.10
N GLU A 65 1.15 12.33 -10.86
CA GLU A 65 0.60 12.70 -9.55
C GLU A 65 -0.49 11.68 -9.23
N LEU A 66 -0.16 10.68 -8.41
CA LEU A 66 -1.13 9.75 -7.87
C LEU A 66 -2.12 10.65 -7.12
N ASN A 67 -3.34 10.80 -7.65
CA ASN A 67 -4.35 11.76 -7.21
C ASN A 67 -4.93 11.45 -5.80
N GLY A 68 -4.16 10.81 -4.92
CA GLY A 68 -4.45 10.56 -3.53
C GLY A 68 -3.33 9.75 -2.90
N LYS A 69 -2.98 10.08 -1.65
CA LYS A 69 -2.04 9.28 -0.85
C LYS A 69 -2.50 7.82 -0.80
N VAL A 70 -1.57 6.87 -0.70
CA VAL A 70 -1.90 5.46 -0.55
C VAL A 70 -1.97 5.13 0.94
N VAL A 71 -3.09 4.61 1.39
CA VAL A 71 -3.36 4.33 2.80
C VAL A 71 -3.24 2.82 3.05
N VAL A 72 -2.30 2.44 3.91
CA VAL A 72 -2.13 1.06 4.40
C VAL A 72 -2.73 0.97 5.80
N THR A 73 -3.62 0.00 6.01
CA THR A 73 -4.19 -0.31 7.32
C THR A 73 -3.79 -1.73 7.72
N VAL A 74 -3.32 -1.89 8.96
CA VAL A 74 -2.82 -3.15 9.50
C VAL A 74 -3.53 -3.45 10.82
N GLU A 75 -4.08 -4.66 10.94
CA GLU A 75 -4.66 -5.15 12.19
C GLU A 75 -3.61 -5.92 12.99
N VAL A 76 -3.22 -5.39 14.15
CA VAL A 76 -2.22 -5.99 15.05
C VAL A 76 -2.86 -6.52 16.32
N ALA A 77 -2.31 -7.61 16.86
CA ALA A 77 -2.86 -8.30 18.03
C ALA A 77 -2.43 -7.65 19.36
N ASP A 78 -1.21 -7.13 19.42
CA ASP A 78 -0.56 -6.62 20.63
C ASP A 78 0.35 -5.41 20.32
N ASP A 79 0.90 -4.80 21.38
CA ASP A 79 1.69 -3.56 21.29
C ASP A 79 3.13 -3.79 20.80
N GLU A 80 3.65 -5.01 20.94
CA GLU A 80 4.97 -5.38 20.41
C GLU A 80 4.91 -5.38 18.88
N THR A 81 3.97 -6.14 18.30
CA THR A 81 3.72 -6.13 16.86
C THR A 81 3.34 -4.73 16.35
N ALA A 82 2.64 -3.94 17.16
CA ALA A 82 2.30 -2.58 16.80
C ALA A 82 3.53 -1.68 16.64
N SER A 83 4.53 -1.88 17.49
CA SER A 83 5.79 -1.12 17.44
C SER A 83 6.61 -1.51 16.22
N GLU A 84 6.66 -2.80 15.88
CA GLU A 84 7.31 -3.31 14.68
C GLU A 84 6.66 -2.77 13.38
N VAL A 85 5.33 -2.76 13.32
CA VAL A 85 4.59 -2.19 12.18
C VAL A 85 4.86 -0.69 12.03
N ARG A 86 4.95 0.06 13.14
CA ARG A 86 5.33 1.48 13.10
C ARG A 86 6.76 1.66 12.60
N GLU A 87 7.69 0.77 12.96
CA GLU A 87 9.05 0.82 12.43
C GLU A 87 9.06 0.66 10.90
N ALA A 88 8.34 -0.33 10.38
CA ALA A 88 8.19 -0.50 8.93
C ALA A 88 7.54 0.72 8.25
N PHE A 89 6.53 1.35 8.87
CA PHE A 89 5.94 2.58 8.34
C PHE A 89 6.98 3.70 8.22
N ASN A 90 7.85 3.85 9.22
CA ASN A 90 8.91 4.86 9.19
C ASN A 90 10.04 4.51 8.22
N GLU A 91 10.36 3.22 8.03
CA GLU A 91 11.39 2.74 7.10
C GLU A 91 11.08 3.12 5.63
N PHE A 92 9.80 3.24 5.28
CA PHE A 92 9.34 3.59 3.93
C PHE A 92 8.62 4.94 3.87
N ASP A 93 9.05 5.90 4.70
CA ASP A 93 8.66 7.30 4.62
C ASP A 93 7.13 7.54 4.69
N ALA A 94 6.42 6.83 5.58
CA ALA A 94 5.01 7.11 5.85
C ALA A 94 4.80 8.58 6.27
N SER A 95 4.12 9.33 5.40
CA SER A 95 3.84 10.77 5.58
C SER A 95 2.88 11.07 6.73
N GLU A 96 1.97 10.14 7.05
CA GLU A 96 1.01 10.26 8.14
C GLU A 96 0.78 8.90 8.79
N GLN A 97 0.61 8.85 10.12
CA GLN A 97 0.34 7.63 10.87
C GLN A 97 -0.75 7.87 11.92
N ALA A 98 -1.68 6.93 12.08
CA ALA A 98 -2.77 7.00 13.04
C ALA A 98 -3.07 5.62 13.68
N VAL A 99 -3.65 5.65 14.88
CA VAL A 99 -4.05 4.45 15.65
C VAL A 99 -5.55 4.55 15.93
N TRP A 100 -6.28 3.45 15.68
CA TRP A 100 -7.74 3.36 15.78
C TRP A 100 -8.17 2.16 16.62
#